data_AF-A0A507FJ04-F1
#
_entry.id   AF-A0A507FJ04-F1
#
_cell.length_a   1.000
_cell.length_b   1.000
_cell.length_c   1.000
_cell.angle_alpha   90.00
_cell.angle_beta   90.00
_cell.angle_gamma   90.00
#
_symmetry.space_group_name_H-M   'P 1'
#
loop_
_entity.id
_entity.type
_entity.pdbx_description
1 polymer ?
#
loop_
_entity_poly.entity_id
_entity_poly.type
_entity_poly.pdbx_seq_one_letter_code
_entity_poly.pdbx_strand_id
1 'polypeptide(L)'
;MSERLYELVTDLHAALDTAADADSCVDSVVNLLTDNSELIRSDNDMEILCEDVLRHSCVDSISDDALAELLCIWRGLHLTESAEPSQLERGFVVLSLAYYLGHVYGANVFRKIGQYMDSLLIPVVSNCSRHRVHIPAVRLLYEVCLLQELSLSELDEFSMEMIAVLLDSVEKTACSDQLEEYNFSILKLLLALNDQYMKKNHAREVIENRIIACLATRLYMGKSLGANVIFMFNRADNPRVQRLIIRFFMRMLKSDPTSGFFYTNDLKVMLDVILREARSVADENEELQQGYLNVLPPLLHNPQIKGYKAADVSVLLSDLRRVGSSGGADSPRLGSPIRSETGASSPMTGVMGTSGVRPSTRRVAERVFLECRDVLLVQD
;
A
#
# COMPACT_ATOMS: atom_id res chain seq x y z
N MET A 1 12.89 21.68 -14.08
CA MET A 1 11.63 22.19 -14.65
C MET A 1 11.91 22.80 -16.01
N SER A 2 11.13 22.47 -17.04
CA SER A 2 11.29 23.09 -18.36
C SER A 2 10.75 24.53 -18.37
N GLU A 3 11.26 25.39 -19.25
CA GLU A 3 10.79 26.78 -19.38
C GLU A 3 9.28 26.87 -19.62
N ARG A 4 8.74 25.96 -20.43
CA ARG A 4 7.29 25.88 -20.71
C ARG A 4 6.44 25.45 -19.51
N LEU A 5 6.97 24.59 -18.64
CA LEU A 5 6.26 24.23 -17.42
C LEU A 5 6.21 25.40 -16.43
N TYR A 6 7.27 26.22 -16.39
CA TYR A 6 7.29 27.44 -15.58
C TYR A 6 6.26 28.46 -16.08
N GLU A 7 6.12 28.62 -17.40
CA GLU A 7 5.07 29.45 -17.99
C GLU A 7 3.67 28.95 -17.57
N LEU A 8 3.42 27.64 -17.69
CA LEU A 8 2.14 27.05 -17.26
C LEU A 8 1.85 27.27 -15.77
N VAL A 9 2.85 27.16 -14.89
CA VAL A 9 2.71 27.48 -13.46
C VAL A 9 2.37 28.96 -13.25
N THR A 10 2.95 29.85 -14.05
CA THR A 10 2.64 31.29 -13.98
C THR A 10 1.20 31.57 -14.40
N ASP A 11 0.75 30.97 -15.50
CA ASP A 11 -0.63 31.07 -15.98
C ASP A 11 -1.62 30.47 -14.98
N LEU A 12 -1.23 29.38 -14.31
CA LEU A 12 -2.00 28.73 -13.27
C LEU A 12 -2.20 29.68 -12.07
N HIS A 13 -1.14 30.34 -11.59
CA HIS A 13 -1.29 31.34 -10.53
C HIS A 13 -2.20 32.50 -10.94
N ALA A 14 -2.08 32.99 -12.18
CA ALA A 14 -2.97 34.03 -12.67
C ALA A 14 -4.44 33.59 -12.73
N ALA A 15 -4.72 32.33 -13.11
CA ALA A 15 -6.06 31.76 -13.10
C ALA A 15 -6.61 31.63 -11.67
N LEU A 16 -5.77 31.22 -10.72
CA LEU A 16 -6.13 31.09 -9.30
C LEU A 16 -6.39 32.46 -8.65
N ASP A 17 -5.62 33.49 -8.99
CA ASP A 17 -5.76 34.86 -8.47
C ASP A 17 -7.02 35.58 -8.98
N THR A 18 -7.50 35.20 -10.17
CA THR A 18 -8.65 35.83 -10.82
C THR A 18 -9.99 35.16 -10.51
N ALA A 19 -9.98 33.98 -9.89
CA ALA A 19 -11.18 33.24 -9.53
C ALA A 19 -12.00 33.97 -8.48
N ALA A 20 -13.32 34.07 -8.70
CA ALA A 20 -14.24 34.77 -7.81
C ALA A 20 -14.70 33.89 -6.64
N ASP A 21 -14.80 32.58 -6.88
CA ASP A 21 -15.30 31.57 -5.95
C ASP A 21 -14.64 30.20 -6.22
N ALA A 22 -14.98 29.21 -5.39
CA ALA A 22 -14.44 27.86 -5.46
C ALA A 22 -14.76 27.17 -6.80
N ASP A 23 -15.97 27.37 -7.33
CA ASP A 23 -16.44 26.71 -8.55
C ASP A 23 -15.68 27.24 -9.77
N SER A 24 -15.65 28.58 -9.93
CA SER A 24 -14.89 29.24 -11.00
C SER A 24 -13.39 28.98 -10.92
N CYS A 25 -12.86 28.80 -9.71
CA CYS A 25 -11.48 28.38 -9.50
C CYS A 25 -11.22 26.99 -10.07
N VAL A 26 -12.02 25.99 -9.67
CA VAL A 26 -11.84 24.59 -10.12
C VAL A 26 -12.01 24.50 -11.63
N ASP A 27 -13.03 25.14 -12.20
CA ASP A 27 -13.26 25.15 -13.64
C ASP A 27 -12.08 25.79 -14.41
N SER A 28 -11.59 26.93 -13.95
CA SER A 28 -10.47 27.63 -14.60
C SER A 28 -9.19 26.80 -14.58
N VAL A 29 -8.88 26.17 -13.43
CA VAL A 29 -7.73 25.27 -13.28
C VAL A 29 -7.87 24.05 -14.19
N VAL A 30 -9.04 23.38 -14.15
CA VAL A 30 -9.27 22.18 -14.96
C VAL A 30 -9.16 22.49 -16.44
N ASN A 31 -9.77 23.58 -16.91
CA ASN A 31 -9.70 23.97 -18.33
C ASN A 31 -8.26 24.34 -18.73
N LEU A 32 -7.56 25.17 -17.95
CA LEU A 32 -6.18 25.57 -18.24
C LEU A 32 -5.24 24.35 -18.34
N LEU A 33 -5.31 23.44 -17.37
CA LEU A 33 -4.45 22.25 -17.35
C LEU A 33 -4.82 21.25 -18.46
N THR A 34 -6.11 21.16 -18.81
CA THR A 34 -6.56 20.32 -19.93
C THR A 34 -6.07 20.85 -21.26
N ASP A 35 -6.20 22.17 -21.50
CA ASP A 35 -5.77 22.82 -22.74
C ASP A 35 -4.24 22.75 -22.94
N ASN A 36 -3.49 22.62 -21.84
CA ASN A 36 -2.03 22.53 -21.83
C ASN A 36 -1.50 21.15 -21.44
N SER A 37 -2.31 20.08 -21.57
CA SER A 37 -1.95 18.75 -21.06
C SER A 37 -0.69 18.16 -21.70
N GLU A 38 -0.32 18.59 -22.91
CA GLU A 38 0.91 18.22 -23.63
C GLU A 38 2.21 18.70 -22.93
N LEU A 39 2.10 19.74 -22.10
CA LEU A 39 3.21 20.28 -21.32
C LEU A 39 3.47 19.46 -20.05
N ILE A 40 2.45 18.75 -19.56
CA ILE A 40 2.51 17.86 -18.40
C ILE A 40 3.01 16.51 -18.90
N ARG A 41 4.30 16.20 -18.75
CA ARG A 41 4.90 15.00 -19.38
C ARG A 41 5.19 13.88 -18.39
N SER A 42 5.20 14.18 -17.11
CA SER A 42 5.50 13.24 -16.04
C SER A 42 4.56 13.45 -14.86
N ASP A 43 4.50 12.42 -14.01
CA ASP A 43 3.77 12.49 -12.75
C ASP A 43 4.32 13.59 -11.83
N ASN A 44 5.63 13.83 -11.86
CA ASN A 44 6.29 14.92 -11.15
C ASN A 44 5.83 16.30 -11.65
N ASP A 45 5.60 16.47 -12.96
CA ASP A 45 5.07 17.75 -13.47
C ASP A 45 3.65 17.99 -12.92
N MET A 46 2.83 16.94 -12.91
CA MET A 46 1.47 17.03 -12.36
C MET A 46 1.48 17.25 -10.85
N GLU A 47 2.42 16.64 -10.12
CA GLU A 47 2.61 16.84 -8.68
C GLU A 47 2.92 18.31 -8.36
N ILE A 48 3.86 18.93 -9.08
CA ILE A 48 4.21 20.35 -8.92
C ILE A 48 2.97 21.23 -9.14
N LEU A 49 2.25 21.03 -10.25
CA LEU A 49 1.06 21.80 -10.56
C LEU A 49 -0.03 21.64 -9.48
N CYS A 50 -0.22 20.42 -8.99
CA CYS A 50 -1.17 20.17 -7.91
C CYS A 50 -0.72 20.82 -6.59
N GLU A 51 0.56 20.79 -6.26
CA GLU A 51 1.11 21.42 -5.07
C GLU A 51 0.89 22.94 -5.08
N ASP A 52 1.07 23.59 -6.24
CA ASP A 52 0.80 25.02 -6.42
C ASP A 52 -0.70 25.35 -6.31
N VAL A 53 -1.59 24.54 -6.93
CA VAL A 53 -3.04 24.66 -6.73
C VAL A 53 -3.39 24.54 -5.25
N LEU A 54 -2.88 23.50 -4.58
CA LEU A 54 -3.26 23.14 -3.21
C LEU A 54 -2.75 24.12 -2.15
N ARG A 55 -1.71 24.90 -2.46
CA ARG A 55 -1.18 25.95 -1.58
C ARG A 55 -1.86 27.30 -1.73
N HIS A 56 -2.67 27.48 -2.77
CA HIS A 56 -3.27 28.77 -3.04
C HIS A 56 -4.40 29.08 -2.05
N SER A 57 -4.58 30.35 -1.68
CA SER A 57 -5.58 30.73 -0.66
C SER A 57 -7.03 30.55 -1.10
N CYS A 58 -7.30 30.56 -2.42
CA CYS A 58 -8.61 30.17 -2.95
C CYS A 58 -8.90 28.68 -2.71
N VAL A 59 -7.82 27.90 -2.49
CA VAL A 59 -7.86 26.47 -2.24
C VAL A 59 -7.79 26.12 -0.74
N ASP A 60 -7.22 26.97 0.12
CA ASP A 60 -7.39 26.86 1.58
C ASP A 60 -8.89 26.82 2.01
N SER A 61 -9.79 27.30 1.14
CA SER A 61 -11.24 27.21 1.25
C SER A 61 -11.92 26.02 0.51
N ILE A 62 -11.21 24.99 0.02
CA ILE A 62 -11.81 23.75 -0.58
C ILE A 62 -12.44 22.85 0.50
N SER A 63 -13.17 23.41 1.47
CA SER A 63 -13.70 22.62 2.57
C SER A 63 -14.75 21.60 2.12
N ASP A 64 -15.52 21.90 1.06
CA ASP A 64 -16.47 20.96 0.46
C ASP A 64 -16.92 21.39 -0.96
N ASP A 65 -17.03 22.69 -1.22
CA ASP A 65 -17.61 23.21 -2.48
C ASP A 65 -16.73 22.92 -3.70
N ALA A 66 -15.44 23.23 -3.66
CA ALA A 66 -14.54 22.90 -4.76
C ALA A 66 -14.36 21.39 -4.99
N LEU A 67 -14.44 20.57 -3.92
CA LEU A 67 -14.50 19.12 -4.10
C LEU A 67 -15.82 18.73 -4.77
N ALA A 68 -16.94 19.32 -4.37
CA ALA A 68 -18.23 19.07 -4.99
C ALA A 68 -18.23 19.46 -6.49
N GLU A 69 -17.61 20.58 -6.86
CA GLU A 69 -17.47 21.00 -8.25
C GLU A 69 -16.54 20.07 -9.03
N LEU A 70 -15.39 19.70 -8.46
CA LEU A 70 -14.48 18.74 -9.11
C LEU A 70 -15.18 17.38 -9.36
N LEU A 71 -15.97 16.91 -8.40
CA LEU A 71 -16.80 15.70 -8.53
C LEU A 71 -17.94 15.92 -9.54
N CYS A 72 -18.53 17.11 -9.61
CA CYS A 72 -19.54 17.48 -10.60
C CYS A 72 -18.98 17.37 -12.02
N ILE A 73 -17.83 17.99 -12.27
CA ILE A 73 -17.10 17.90 -13.54
C ILE A 73 -16.82 16.44 -13.87
N TRP A 74 -16.26 15.68 -12.93
CA TRP A 74 -15.93 14.27 -13.15
C TRP A 74 -17.14 13.44 -13.61
N ARG A 75 -18.30 13.60 -12.95
CA ARG A 75 -19.53 12.86 -13.31
C ARG A 75 -20.02 13.16 -14.73
N GLY A 76 -19.69 14.34 -15.26
CA GLY A 76 -20.01 14.73 -16.62
C GLY A 76 -19.09 14.11 -17.69
N LEU A 77 -17.98 13.46 -17.29
CA LEU A 77 -17.00 12.91 -18.22
C LEU A 77 -17.37 11.49 -18.66
N HIS A 78 -17.16 11.23 -19.94
CA HIS A 78 -17.24 9.88 -20.51
C HIS A 78 -15.82 9.32 -20.67
N LEU A 79 -15.39 8.47 -19.72
CA LEU A 79 -14.00 7.97 -19.64
C LEU A 79 -13.83 6.54 -20.16
N THR A 80 -14.42 6.23 -21.31
CA THR A 80 -14.35 4.92 -21.98
C THR A 80 -13.23 4.86 -23.04
N GLU A 81 -12.84 3.67 -23.52
CA GLU A 81 -11.85 3.54 -24.62
C GLU A 81 -12.21 4.35 -25.88
N SER A 82 -13.50 4.43 -26.19
CA SER A 82 -14.01 5.14 -27.36
C SER A 82 -14.30 6.63 -27.11
N ALA A 83 -13.87 7.17 -25.98
CA ALA A 83 -14.09 8.58 -25.66
C ALA A 83 -13.21 9.50 -26.51
N GLU A 84 -13.69 10.73 -26.71
CA GLU A 84 -12.91 11.78 -27.36
C GLU A 84 -11.61 12.06 -26.56
N PRO A 85 -10.46 12.28 -27.23
CA PRO A 85 -9.19 12.53 -26.54
C PRO A 85 -9.26 13.68 -25.52
N SER A 86 -10.02 14.73 -25.81
CA SER A 86 -10.23 15.86 -24.90
C SER A 86 -10.92 15.47 -23.59
N GLN A 87 -11.86 14.51 -23.64
CA GLN A 87 -12.52 13.97 -22.44
C GLN A 87 -11.55 13.16 -21.59
N LEU A 88 -10.66 12.39 -22.23
CA LEU A 88 -9.65 11.59 -21.53
C LEU A 88 -8.57 12.46 -20.89
N GLU A 89 -8.12 13.51 -21.57
CA GLU A 89 -7.16 14.48 -21.00
C GLU A 89 -7.80 15.28 -19.84
N ARG A 90 -9.05 15.72 -20.00
CA ARG A 90 -9.80 16.35 -18.91
C ARG A 90 -9.99 15.41 -17.73
N GLY A 91 -10.27 14.13 -17.99
CA GLY A 91 -10.34 13.09 -16.98
C GLY A 91 -9.01 12.88 -16.26
N PHE A 92 -7.89 12.85 -17.00
CA PHE A 92 -6.56 12.77 -16.40
C PHE A 92 -6.31 13.92 -15.41
N VAL A 93 -6.62 15.16 -15.79
CA VAL A 93 -6.46 16.33 -14.92
C VAL A 93 -7.36 16.21 -13.68
N VAL A 94 -8.66 15.97 -13.88
CA VAL A 94 -9.65 15.93 -12.79
C VAL A 94 -9.34 14.83 -11.77
N LEU A 95 -9.02 13.62 -12.24
CA LEU A 95 -8.68 12.52 -11.33
C LEU A 95 -7.35 12.72 -10.62
N SER A 96 -6.37 13.36 -11.28
CA SER A 96 -5.09 13.70 -10.65
C SER A 96 -5.30 14.73 -9.54
N LEU A 97 -6.04 15.80 -9.80
CA LEU A 97 -6.39 16.81 -8.78
C LEU A 97 -7.12 16.15 -7.60
N ALA A 98 -8.09 15.28 -7.86
CA ALA A 98 -8.81 14.56 -6.81
C ALA A 98 -7.89 13.67 -5.96
N TYR A 99 -6.91 13.02 -6.59
CA TYR A 99 -5.92 12.20 -5.90
C TYR A 99 -5.03 13.03 -4.95
N TYR A 100 -4.48 14.15 -5.42
CA TYR A 100 -3.63 15.01 -4.60
C TYR A 100 -4.43 15.75 -3.52
N LEU A 101 -5.65 16.18 -3.82
CA LEU A 101 -6.57 16.75 -2.83
C LEU A 101 -6.82 15.77 -1.68
N GLY A 102 -7.01 14.48 -1.98
CA GLY A 102 -7.19 13.48 -0.93
C GLY A 102 -5.97 13.28 -0.03
N HIS A 103 -4.76 13.51 -0.55
CA HIS A 103 -3.54 13.46 0.25
C HIS A 103 -3.38 14.67 1.17
N VAL A 104 -3.81 15.85 0.73
CA VAL A 104 -3.72 17.10 1.50
C VAL A 104 -4.82 17.19 2.56
N TYR A 105 -6.08 16.96 2.18
CA TYR A 105 -7.24 17.13 3.08
C TYR A 105 -7.65 15.83 3.79
N GLY A 106 -6.99 14.72 3.46
CA GLY A 106 -7.07 13.45 4.18
C GLY A 106 -8.27 12.56 3.83
N ALA A 107 -8.49 11.57 4.68
CA ALA A 107 -9.34 10.40 4.38
C ALA A 107 -10.81 10.71 4.01
N ASN A 108 -11.35 11.86 4.42
CA ASN A 108 -12.73 12.22 4.12
C ASN A 108 -12.96 12.47 2.62
N VAL A 109 -11.96 13.00 1.91
CA VAL A 109 -12.03 13.22 0.47
C VAL A 109 -12.16 11.89 -0.26
N PHE A 110 -11.30 10.92 0.05
CA PHE A 110 -11.38 9.58 -0.54
C PHE A 110 -12.69 8.86 -0.19
N ARG A 111 -13.27 9.12 0.99
CA ARG A 111 -14.61 8.62 1.33
C ARG A 111 -15.69 9.17 0.41
N LYS A 112 -15.66 10.48 0.13
CA LYS A 112 -16.58 11.12 -0.82
C LYS A 112 -16.37 10.61 -2.25
N ILE A 113 -15.12 10.47 -2.69
CA ILE A 113 -14.77 9.89 -3.99
C ILE A 113 -15.33 8.47 -4.13
N GLY A 114 -15.25 7.65 -3.07
CA GLY A 114 -15.80 6.29 -3.08
C GLY A 114 -17.31 6.21 -3.31
N GLN A 115 -18.07 7.29 -3.07
CA GLN A 115 -19.50 7.34 -3.40
C GLN A 115 -19.77 7.35 -4.92
N TYR A 116 -18.73 7.58 -5.73
CA TYR A 116 -18.77 7.60 -7.18
C TYR A 116 -18.04 6.40 -7.78
N MET A 117 -18.14 5.23 -7.13
CA MET A 117 -17.41 4.03 -7.53
C MET A 117 -17.68 3.62 -8.98
N ASP A 118 -18.94 3.62 -9.39
CA ASP A 118 -19.34 3.32 -10.77
C ASP A 118 -18.56 4.16 -11.80
N SER A 119 -18.43 5.47 -11.55
CA SER A 119 -17.70 6.39 -12.42
C SER A 119 -16.19 6.17 -12.39
N LEU A 120 -15.65 5.70 -11.27
CA LEU A 120 -14.23 5.40 -11.09
C LEU A 120 -13.81 4.07 -11.71
N LEU A 121 -14.69 3.08 -11.72
CA LEU A 121 -14.40 1.80 -12.35
C LEU A 121 -14.29 1.94 -13.87
N ILE A 122 -15.10 2.79 -14.51
CA ILE A 122 -15.07 2.96 -15.98
C ILE A 122 -13.64 3.16 -16.53
N PRO A 123 -12.86 4.17 -16.11
CA PRO A 123 -11.50 4.37 -16.61
C PRO A 123 -10.53 3.27 -16.16
N VAL A 124 -10.75 2.59 -15.03
CA VAL A 124 -9.90 1.47 -14.60
C VAL A 124 -10.09 0.25 -15.52
N VAL A 125 -11.30 0.06 -16.03
CA VAL A 125 -11.78 -1.18 -16.65
C VAL A 125 -11.83 -1.12 -18.16
N SER A 126 -12.13 0.05 -18.73
CA SER A 126 -12.40 0.23 -20.16
C SER A 126 -11.13 0.17 -21.01
N ASN A 127 -10.15 -0.64 -20.64
CA ASN A 127 -8.86 -0.75 -21.32
C ASN A 127 -8.15 0.60 -21.51
N CYS A 128 -8.53 1.62 -20.73
CA CYS A 128 -7.88 2.92 -20.74
C CYS A 128 -6.44 2.86 -20.23
N SER A 129 -5.90 1.67 -19.93
CA SER A 129 -4.49 1.36 -19.71
C SER A 129 -3.52 2.08 -20.68
N ARG A 130 -3.98 2.42 -21.89
CA ARG A 130 -3.22 3.16 -22.91
C ARG A 130 -3.28 4.69 -22.77
N HIS A 131 -4.15 5.19 -21.92
CA HIS A 131 -4.44 6.61 -21.71
C HIS A 131 -3.98 7.03 -20.32
N ARG A 132 -3.58 8.30 -20.20
CA ARG A 132 -3.02 8.88 -18.97
C ARG A 132 -3.99 8.86 -17.79
N VAL A 133 -5.30 8.91 -18.06
CA VAL A 133 -6.37 8.88 -17.06
C VAL A 133 -6.41 7.59 -16.23
N HIS A 134 -5.86 6.49 -16.74
CA HIS A 134 -5.89 5.20 -16.05
C HIS A 134 -5.11 5.19 -14.75
N ILE A 135 -3.92 5.83 -14.72
CA ILE A 135 -3.07 5.90 -13.51
C ILE A 135 -3.80 6.57 -12.34
N PRO A 136 -4.28 7.82 -12.46
CA PRO A 136 -4.95 8.47 -11.34
C PRO A 136 -6.24 7.74 -10.95
N ALA A 137 -6.96 7.12 -11.90
CA ALA A 137 -8.11 6.27 -11.58
C ALA A 137 -7.73 5.05 -10.71
N VAL A 138 -6.68 4.32 -11.10
CA VAL A 138 -6.15 3.17 -10.34
C VAL A 138 -5.68 3.61 -8.95
N ARG A 139 -4.97 4.75 -8.85
CA ARG A 139 -4.49 5.31 -7.58
C ARG A 139 -5.64 5.72 -6.66
N LEU A 140 -6.66 6.40 -7.18
CA LEU A 140 -7.86 6.75 -6.41
C LEU A 140 -8.59 5.51 -5.91
N LEU A 141 -8.79 4.52 -6.77
CA LEU A 141 -9.46 3.28 -6.38
C LEU A 141 -8.68 2.51 -5.32
N TYR A 142 -7.34 2.51 -5.42
CA TYR A 142 -6.47 1.98 -4.38
C TYR A 142 -6.72 2.66 -3.03
N GLU A 143 -6.73 3.99 -2.96
CA GLU A 143 -6.98 4.73 -1.71
C GLU A 143 -8.39 4.49 -1.16
N VAL A 144 -9.41 4.42 -2.03
CA VAL A 144 -10.78 4.04 -1.64
C VAL A 144 -10.79 2.65 -0.98
N CYS A 145 -10.11 1.67 -1.59
CA CYS A 145 -9.99 0.32 -1.06
C CYS A 145 -9.19 0.24 0.26
N LEU A 146 -8.35 1.23 0.61
CA LEU A 146 -7.67 1.23 1.91
C LEU A 146 -8.56 1.79 3.02
N LEU A 147 -9.38 2.79 2.70
CA LEU A 147 -10.10 3.60 3.68
C LEU A 147 -11.53 3.12 3.93
N GLN A 148 -12.09 2.36 2.99
CA GLN A 148 -13.47 1.90 3.01
C GLN A 148 -13.53 0.39 2.77
N GLU A 149 -14.44 -0.29 3.46
CA GLU A 149 -14.73 -1.69 3.20
C GLU A 149 -15.86 -1.77 2.18
N LEU A 150 -15.55 -2.25 0.98
CA LEU A 150 -16.51 -2.33 -0.12
C LEU A 150 -17.63 -3.31 0.22
N SER A 151 -18.87 -3.02 -0.16
CA SER A 151 -20.00 -3.93 -0.06
C SER A 151 -19.86 -5.15 -0.97
N LEU A 152 -20.71 -6.16 -0.79
CA LEU A 152 -20.72 -7.33 -1.68
C LEU A 152 -21.08 -6.95 -3.12
N SER A 153 -22.01 -6.00 -3.31
CA SER A 153 -22.37 -5.51 -4.64
C SER A 153 -21.21 -4.78 -5.33
N GLU A 154 -20.50 -3.91 -4.60
CA GLU A 154 -19.32 -3.22 -5.15
C GLU A 154 -18.20 -4.22 -5.48
N LEU A 155 -18.00 -5.26 -4.64
CA LEU A 155 -17.03 -6.32 -4.94
C LEU A 155 -17.45 -7.20 -6.13
N ASP A 156 -18.76 -7.32 -6.40
CA ASP A 156 -19.28 -8.06 -7.52
C ASP A 156 -19.01 -7.36 -8.87
N GLU A 157 -18.85 -6.03 -8.87
CA GLU A 157 -18.48 -5.25 -10.06
C GLU A 157 -17.08 -5.62 -10.59
N PHE A 158 -16.19 -6.11 -9.73
CA PHE A 158 -14.86 -6.60 -10.13
C PHE A 158 -14.95 -8.00 -10.74
N SER A 159 -15.31 -8.06 -12.03
CA SER A 159 -15.40 -9.33 -12.75
C SER A 159 -14.05 -10.03 -12.92
N MET A 160 -14.07 -11.33 -13.21
CA MET A 160 -12.85 -12.11 -13.49
C MET A 160 -12.11 -11.59 -14.73
N GLU A 161 -12.85 -11.13 -15.74
CA GLU A 161 -12.30 -10.52 -16.96
C GLU A 161 -11.60 -9.21 -16.65
N MET A 162 -12.19 -8.40 -15.77
CA MET A 162 -11.60 -7.15 -15.28
C MET A 162 -10.25 -7.38 -14.59
N ILE A 163 -10.22 -8.31 -13.64
CA ILE A 163 -9.01 -8.65 -12.89
C ILE A 163 -7.96 -9.22 -13.84
N ALA A 164 -8.38 -10.04 -14.82
CA ALA A 164 -7.53 -10.54 -15.87
C ALA A 164 -6.84 -9.42 -16.67
N VAL A 165 -7.57 -8.37 -17.06
CA VAL A 165 -7.00 -7.20 -17.78
C VAL A 165 -5.96 -6.45 -16.94
N LEU A 166 -6.22 -6.25 -15.65
CA LEU A 166 -5.27 -5.60 -14.74
C LEU A 166 -3.99 -6.44 -14.58
N LEU A 167 -4.13 -7.74 -14.36
CA LEU A 167 -3.00 -8.66 -14.27
C LEU A 167 -2.19 -8.72 -15.58
N ASP A 168 -2.87 -8.74 -16.74
CA ASP A 168 -2.20 -8.72 -18.05
C ASP A 168 -1.45 -7.40 -18.27
N SER A 169 -1.96 -6.30 -17.74
CA SER A 169 -1.29 -4.99 -17.78
C SER A 169 0.00 -5.00 -16.97
N VAL A 170 0.02 -5.67 -15.81
CA VAL A 170 1.24 -5.87 -15.02
C VAL A 170 2.27 -6.72 -15.77
N GLU A 171 1.85 -7.81 -16.40
CA GLU A 171 2.76 -8.65 -17.19
C GLU A 171 3.35 -7.90 -18.40
N LYS A 172 2.54 -7.13 -19.13
CA LYS A 172 3.00 -6.37 -20.31
C LYS A 172 4.00 -5.26 -19.97
N THR A 173 3.94 -4.72 -18.75
CA THR A 173 4.76 -3.57 -18.33
C THR A 173 5.97 -3.94 -17.49
N ALA A 174 6.14 -5.22 -17.13
CA ALA A 174 7.17 -5.67 -16.20
C ALA A 174 8.63 -5.50 -16.69
N CYS A 175 8.85 -5.41 -18.00
CA CYS A 175 10.19 -5.26 -18.58
C CYS A 175 10.59 -3.80 -18.88
N SER A 176 9.74 -2.82 -18.52
CA SER A 176 9.97 -1.41 -18.84
C SER A 176 10.21 -0.60 -17.57
N ASP A 177 11.44 -0.16 -17.36
CA ASP A 177 11.81 0.72 -16.24
C ASP A 177 10.99 2.01 -16.24
N GLN A 178 10.60 2.51 -17.43
CA GLN A 178 9.77 3.70 -17.58
C GLN A 178 8.32 3.50 -17.10
N LEU A 179 7.87 2.25 -17.01
CA LEU A 179 6.51 1.90 -16.60
C LEU A 179 6.48 1.21 -15.22
N GLU A 180 7.58 1.24 -14.46
CA GLU A 180 7.65 0.65 -13.11
C GLU A 180 6.57 1.25 -12.19
N GLU A 181 6.39 2.57 -12.22
CA GLU A 181 5.40 3.26 -11.39
C GLU A 181 3.95 2.90 -11.77
N TYR A 182 3.67 2.79 -13.06
CA TYR A 182 2.38 2.30 -13.59
C TYR A 182 2.13 0.87 -13.11
N ASN A 183 3.12 0.00 -13.27
CA ASN A 183 3.06 -1.40 -12.86
C ASN A 183 2.75 -1.53 -11.36
N PHE A 184 3.46 -0.75 -10.53
CA PHE A 184 3.30 -0.74 -9.08
C PHE A 184 1.94 -0.19 -8.65
N SER A 185 1.41 0.81 -9.35
CA SER A 185 0.08 1.36 -9.06
C SER A 185 -1.00 0.27 -9.25
N ILE A 186 -0.91 -0.52 -10.31
CA ILE A 186 -1.84 -1.65 -10.53
C ILE A 186 -1.62 -2.76 -9.50
N LEU A 187 -0.37 -3.11 -9.20
CA LEU A 187 -0.06 -4.12 -8.16
C LEU A 187 -0.62 -3.72 -6.80
N LYS A 188 -0.45 -2.45 -6.40
CA LYS A 188 -1.03 -1.92 -5.15
C LYS A 188 -2.56 -2.07 -5.14
N LEU A 189 -3.23 -1.73 -6.23
CA LEU A 189 -4.67 -1.93 -6.37
C LEU A 189 -5.07 -3.41 -6.25
N LEU A 190 -4.40 -4.32 -6.96
CA LEU A 190 -4.67 -5.75 -6.90
C LEU A 190 -4.51 -6.31 -5.48
N LEU A 191 -3.47 -5.87 -4.76
CA LEU A 191 -3.24 -6.25 -3.37
C LEU A 191 -4.32 -5.69 -2.43
N ALA A 192 -4.77 -4.45 -2.64
CA ALA A 192 -5.86 -3.85 -1.89
C ALA A 192 -7.21 -4.54 -2.15
N LEU A 193 -7.50 -4.93 -3.39
CA LEU A 193 -8.69 -5.71 -3.74
C LEU A 193 -8.66 -7.11 -3.13
N ASN A 194 -7.51 -7.79 -3.18
CA ASN A 194 -7.34 -9.08 -2.48
C ASN A 194 -7.64 -8.93 -0.99
N ASP A 195 -7.16 -7.86 -0.38
CA ASP A 195 -7.48 -7.55 1.01
C ASP A 195 -8.98 -7.35 1.25
N GLN A 196 -9.68 -6.61 0.38
CA GLN A 196 -11.13 -6.44 0.50
C GLN A 196 -11.88 -7.79 0.51
N TYR A 197 -11.53 -8.71 -0.39
CA TYR A 197 -12.06 -10.07 -0.37
C TYR A 197 -11.69 -10.83 0.92
N MET A 198 -10.46 -10.69 1.42
CA MET A 198 -10.05 -11.33 2.67
C MET A 198 -10.82 -10.79 3.89
N LYS A 199 -11.04 -9.47 3.98
CA LYS A 199 -11.83 -8.83 5.04
C LYS A 199 -13.27 -9.36 5.05
N LYS A 200 -13.93 -9.38 3.89
CA LYS A 200 -15.30 -9.90 3.78
C LYS A 200 -15.42 -11.36 4.16
N ASN A 201 -14.41 -12.15 3.84
CA ASN A 201 -14.41 -13.58 4.15
C ASN A 201 -13.87 -13.93 5.54
N HIS A 202 -13.45 -12.95 6.35
CA HIS A 202 -12.72 -13.22 7.60
C HIS A 202 -13.54 -14.06 8.61
N ALA A 203 -14.82 -13.75 8.77
CA ALA A 203 -15.70 -14.46 9.70
C ALA A 203 -16.39 -15.68 9.04
N ARG A 204 -16.70 -15.57 7.75
CA ARG A 204 -17.37 -16.60 6.95
C ARG A 204 -17.02 -16.37 5.50
N GLU A 205 -16.74 -17.44 4.76
CA GLU A 205 -16.61 -17.36 3.30
C GLU A 205 -17.98 -17.05 2.68
N VAL A 206 -18.10 -15.83 2.14
CA VAL A 206 -19.34 -15.28 1.56
C VAL A 206 -19.18 -14.89 0.09
N ILE A 207 -17.94 -14.65 -0.35
CA ILE A 207 -17.63 -14.28 -1.73
C ILE A 207 -16.32 -14.94 -2.17
N GLU A 208 -16.23 -15.38 -3.42
CA GLU A 208 -14.96 -15.89 -3.96
C GLU A 208 -13.93 -14.76 -4.05
N ASN A 209 -12.71 -15.00 -3.58
CA ASN A 209 -11.60 -14.08 -3.82
C ASN A 209 -11.14 -14.21 -5.28
N ARG A 210 -11.71 -13.39 -6.15
CA ARG A 210 -11.47 -13.43 -7.60
C ARG A 210 -10.02 -13.12 -7.98
N ILE A 211 -9.28 -12.37 -7.16
CA ILE A 211 -7.83 -12.18 -7.37
C ILE A 211 -7.12 -13.53 -7.30
N ILE A 212 -7.38 -14.30 -6.24
CA ILE A 212 -6.78 -15.63 -6.06
C ILE A 212 -7.27 -16.61 -7.13
N ALA A 213 -8.55 -16.58 -7.47
CA ALA A 213 -9.11 -17.43 -8.54
C ALA A 213 -8.46 -17.15 -9.90
N CYS A 214 -8.29 -15.87 -10.28
CA CYS A 214 -7.57 -15.49 -11.49
C CYS A 214 -6.13 -15.99 -11.46
N LEU A 215 -5.41 -15.82 -10.34
CA LEU A 215 -4.01 -16.26 -10.22
C LEU A 215 -3.85 -17.78 -10.28
N ALA A 216 -4.79 -18.54 -9.71
CA ALA A 216 -4.81 -19.99 -9.78
C ALA A 216 -4.86 -20.49 -11.23
N THR A 217 -5.56 -19.78 -12.12
CA THR A 217 -5.60 -20.12 -13.55
C THR A 217 -4.33 -19.72 -14.33
N ARG A 218 -3.39 -19.01 -13.69
CA ARG A 218 -2.25 -18.34 -14.33
C ARG A 218 -0.88 -18.75 -13.80
N LEU A 219 -0.79 -19.87 -13.05
CA LEU A 219 0.44 -20.32 -12.38
C LEU A 219 1.71 -20.30 -13.25
N TYR A 220 1.59 -20.57 -14.54
CA TYR A 220 2.74 -20.62 -15.46
C TYR A 220 2.91 -19.35 -16.31
N MET A 221 1.92 -18.45 -16.30
CA MET A 221 1.88 -17.21 -17.07
C MET A 221 2.23 -15.98 -16.22
N GLY A 222 2.09 -16.06 -14.89
CA GLY A 222 2.28 -14.95 -13.94
C GLY A 222 3.74 -14.70 -13.52
N LYS A 223 4.72 -14.95 -14.39
CA LYS A 223 6.14 -14.94 -14.01
C LYS A 223 6.59 -13.57 -13.52
N SER A 224 6.19 -12.52 -14.22
CA SER A 224 6.62 -11.17 -13.92
C SER A 224 5.81 -10.58 -12.78
N LEU A 225 4.54 -10.97 -12.63
CA LEU A 225 3.71 -10.59 -11.48
C LEU A 225 4.36 -11.06 -10.17
N GLY A 226 4.74 -12.34 -10.08
CA GLY A 226 5.40 -12.88 -8.89
C GLY A 226 6.69 -12.13 -8.56
N ALA A 227 7.56 -11.97 -9.56
CA ALA A 227 8.81 -11.23 -9.43
C ALA A 227 8.58 -9.77 -8.99
N ASN A 228 7.61 -9.07 -9.58
CA ASN A 228 7.32 -7.67 -9.27
C ASN A 228 6.74 -7.50 -7.86
N VAL A 229 5.92 -8.44 -7.37
CA VAL A 229 5.44 -8.43 -5.98
C VAL A 229 6.61 -8.61 -5.00
N ILE A 230 7.55 -9.51 -5.30
CA ILE A 230 8.77 -9.72 -4.48
C ILE A 230 9.67 -8.49 -4.51
N PHE A 231 9.84 -7.90 -5.68
CA PHE A 231 10.65 -6.71 -5.88
C PHE A 231 10.06 -5.51 -5.12
N MET A 232 8.76 -5.29 -5.23
CA MET A 232 8.03 -4.29 -4.44
C MET A 232 8.15 -4.58 -2.95
N PHE A 233 8.07 -5.84 -2.50
CA PHE A 233 8.24 -6.21 -1.10
C PHE A 233 9.61 -5.86 -0.54
N ASN A 234 10.68 -6.10 -1.30
CA ASN A 234 12.05 -5.80 -0.89
C ASN A 234 12.32 -4.29 -0.76
N ARG A 235 11.60 -3.46 -1.53
CA ARG A 235 11.73 -2.00 -1.56
C ARG A 235 10.66 -1.24 -0.77
N ALA A 236 9.62 -1.92 -0.30
CA ALA A 236 8.51 -1.26 0.38
C ALA A 236 8.97 -0.68 1.71
N ASP A 237 8.86 0.63 1.83
CA ASP A 237 9.09 1.42 3.05
C ASP A 237 7.78 1.79 3.77
N ASN A 238 6.66 1.76 3.05
CA ASN A 238 5.34 2.05 3.60
C ASN A 238 4.74 0.81 4.33
N PRO A 239 4.49 0.89 5.65
CA PRO A 239 3.93 -0.23 6.42
C PRO A 239 2.57 -0.75 5.93
N ARG A 240 1.76 0.10 5.29
CA ARG A 240 0.46 -0.31 4.74
C ARG A 240 0.66 -1.25 3.57
N VAL A 241 1.56 -0.90 2.64
CA VAL A 241 1.89 -1.73 1.47
C VAL A 241 2.50 -3.06 1.94
N GLN A 242 3.43 -3.02 2.89
CA GLN A 242 4.02 -4.23 3.47
C GLN A 242 2.95 -5.17 4.06
N ARG A 243 1.97 -4.65 4.82
CA ARG A 243 0.87 -5.46 5.36
C ARG A 243 -0.03 -6.06 4.28
N LEU A 244 -0.29 -5.35 3.19
CA LEU A 244 -1.04 -5.89 2.05
C LEU A 244 -0.29 -7.06 1.40
N ILE A 245 1.02 -6.89 1.15
CA ILE A 245 1.86 -7.93 0.57
C ILE A 245 1.96 -9.15 1.49
N ILE A 246 2.21 -8.96 2.79
CA ILE A 246 2.29 -10.04 3.79
C ILE A 246 1.02 -10.88 3.78
N ARG A 247 -0.15 -10.24 3.78
CA ARG A 247 -1.44 -10.96 3.78
C ARG A 247 -1.71 -11.64 2.44
N PHE A 248 -1.28 -11.05 1.34
CA PHE A 248 -1.32 -11.68 0.04
C PHE A 248 -0.44 -12.95 0.00
N PHE A 249 0.82 -12.88 0.47
CA PHE A 249 1.68 -14.06 0.58
C PHE A 249 1.07 -15.15 1.46
N MET A 250 0.53 -14.77 2.62
CA MET A 250 -0.19 -15.70 3.49
C MET A 250 -1.32 -16.43 2.76
N ARG A 251 -2.10 -15.72 1.96
CA ARG A 251 -3.20 -16.32 1.20
C ARG A 251 -2.69 -17.22 0.08
N MET A 252 -1.70 -16.76 -0.69
CA MET A 252 -1.13 -17.51 -1.82
C MET A 252 -0.47 -18.82 -1.36
N LEU A 253 0.34 -18.77 -0.31
CA LEU A 253 1.10 -19.93 0.18
C LEU A 253 0.22 -20.99 0.87
N LYS A 254 -0.91 -20.58 1.47
CA LYS A 254 -1.83 -21.50 2.16
C LYS A 254 -2.87 -22.15 1.24
N SER A 255 -3.06 -21.62 0.04
CA SER A 255 -4.06 -22.09 -0.91
C SER A 255 -3.41 -23.09 -1.88
N ASP A 256 -3.89 -24.33 -1.86
CA ASP A 256 -3.39 -25.44 -2.70
C ASP A 256 -3.17 -25.05 -4.18
N PRO A 257 -4.12 -24.40 -4.88
CA PRO A 257 -3.93 -24.05 -6.29
C PRO A 257 -2.90 -22.93 -6.52
N THR A 258 -2.42 -22.24 -5.49
CA THR A 258 -1.54 -21.06 -5.61
C THR A 258 -0.21 -21.20 -4.86
N SER A 259 -0.03 -22.27 -4.09
CA SER A 259 1.17 -22.49 -3.27
C SER A 259 2.46 -22.60 -4.10
N GLY A 260 2.34 -23.06 -5.35
CA GLY A 260 3.44 -23.15 -6.32
C GLY A 260 3.58 -21.96 -7.26
N PHE A 261 2.91 -20.83 -6.98
CA PHE A 261 2.93 -19.65 -7.86
C PHE A 261 4.31 -18.97 -7.93
N PHE A 262 5.02 -18.88 -6.80
CA PHE A 262 6.33 -18.22 -6.73
C PHE A 262 7.46 -19.17 -7.11
N TYR A 263 8.49 -18.64 -7.78
CA TYR A 263 9.69 -19.43 -8.05
C TYR A 263 10.50 -19.67 -6.78
N THR A 264 11.36 -20.69 -6.81
CA THR A 264 12.24 -21.00 -5.67
C THR A 264 13.11 -19.82 -5.26
N ASN A 265 13.60 -19.02 -6.21
CA ASN A 265 14.42 -17.84 -5.89
C ASN A 265 13.58 -16.74 -5.23
N ASP A 266 12.35 -16.52 -5.71
CA ASP A 266 11.40 -15.57 -5.12
C ASP A 266 11.10 -15.90 -3.66
N LEU A 267 10.85 -17.17 -3.35
CA LEU A 267 10.61 -17.64 -2.00
C LEU A 267 11.83 -17.46 -1.07
N LYS A 268 13.04 -17.64 -1.59
CA LYS A 268 14.28 -17.36 -0.84
C LYS A 268 14.43 -15.87 -0.55
N VAL A 269 14.19 -15.00 -1.54
CA VAL A 269 14.20 -13.54 -1.36
C VAL A 269 13.11 -13.12 -0.37
N MET A 270 11.92 -13.71 -0.44
CA MET A 270 10.85 -13.47 0.52
C MET A 270 11.29 -13.79 1.95
N LEU A 271 11.93 -14.94 2.18
CA LEU A 271 12.44 -15.31 3.50
C LEU A 271 13.54 -14.34 3.97
N ASP A 272 14.43 -13.93 3.09
CA ASP A 272 15.51 -12.99 3.39
C ASP A 272 14.97 -11.63 3.84
N VAL A 273 13.98 -11.10 3.12
CA VAL A 273 13.31 -9.85 3.49
C VAL A 273 12.56 -10.03 4.81
N ILE A 274 11.82 -11.13 5.01
CA ILE A 274 11.12 -11.41 6.28
C ILE A 274 12.09 -11.43 7.46
N LEU A 275 13.24 -12.11 7.34
CA LEU A 275 14.24 -12.19 8.41
C LEU A 275 14.87 -10.83 8.72
N ARG A 276 15.15 -10.01 7.70
CA ARG A 276 15.69 -8.66 7.84
C ARG A 276 14.67 -7.72 8.48
N GLU A 277 13.47 -7.63 7.90
CA GLU A 277 12.45 -6.68 8.32
C GLU A 277 11.88 -7.04 9.70
N ALA A 278 11.64 -8.33 10.01
CA ALA A 278 11.14 -8.73 11.34
C ALA A 278 12.09 -8.35 12.49
N ARG A 279 13.40 -8.23 12.22
CA ARG A 279 14.37 -7.69 13.17
C ARG A 279 14.38 -6.16 13.18
N SER A 280 14.28 -5.55 12.00
CA SER A 280 14.30 -4.10 11.82
C SER A 280 13.12 -3.40 12.50
N VAL A 281 11.89 -3.87 12.25
CA VAL A 281 10.67 -3.24 12.77
C VAL A 281 10.35 -3.61 14.23
N ALA A 282 11.27 -4.33 14.89
CA ALA A 282 11.13 -4.67 16.30
C ALA A 282 10.95 -3.39 17.13
N ASP A 283 10.02 -3.43 18.09
CA ASP A 283 9.65 -2.33 18.98
C ASP A 283 8.94 -1.12 18.32
N GLU A 284 9.09 -0.90 17.01
CA GLU A 284 8.44 0.19 16.26
C GLU A 284 7.03 -0.16 15.80
N ASN A 285 6.85 -1.31 15.14
CA ASN A 285 5.57 -1.73 14.58
C ASN A 285 5.28 -3.21 14.85
N GLU A 286 4.64 -3.44 16.00
CA GLU A 286 4.32 -4.78 16.48
C GLU A 286 3.43 -5.58 15.52
N GLU A 287 2.40 -4.94 14.95
CA GLU A 287 1.47 -5.60 14.04
C GLU A 287 2.18 -6.08 12.77
N LEU A 288 3.07 -5.25 12.24
CA LEU A 288 3.86 -5.57 11.06
C LEU A 288 4.88 -6.68 11.36
N GLN A 289 5.57 -6.61 12.51
CA GLN A 289 6.49 -7.66 12.95
C GLN A 289 5.77 -9.01 13.06
N GLN A 290 4.60 -9.03 13.69
CA GLN A 290 3.77 -10.24 13.78
C GLN A 290 3.33 -10.72 12.39
N GLY A 291 3.01 -9.80 11.49
CA GLY A 291 2.73 -10.08 10.08
C GLY A 291 3.86 -10.88 9.42
N TYR A 292 5.10 -10.43 9.52
CA TYR A 292 6.27 -11.14 8.98
C TYR A 292 6.42 -12.54 9.58
N LEU A 293 6.31 -12.66 10.91
CA LEU A 293 6.44 -13.95 11.60
C LEU A 293 5.33 -14.94 11.19
N ASN A 294 4.12 -14.45 10.93
CA ASN A 294 2.99 -15.29 10.52
C ASN A 294 3.19 -15.92 9.14
N VAL A 295 4.06 -15.35 8.28
CA VAL A 295 4.39 -15.92 6.95
C VAL A 295 5.32 -17.12 7.04
N LEU A 296 6.12 -17.21 8.12
CA LEU A 296 7.13 -18.26 8.26
C LEU A 296 6.56 -19.68 8.18
N PRO A 297 5.45 -20.05 8.86
CA PRO A 297 4.92 -21.41 8.78
C PRO A 297 4.60 -21.89 7.36
N PRO A 298 3.70 -21.24 6.57
CA PRO A 298 3.42 -21.72 5.22
C PRO A 298 4.63 -21.60 4.28
N LEU A 299 5.55 -20.67 4.54
CA LEU A 299 6.77 -20.52 3.74
C LEU A 299 7.77 -21.66 3.99
N LEU A 300 8.06 -22.00 5.24
CA LEU A 300 9.06 -23.02 5.61
C LEU A 300 8.61 -24.46 5.33
N HIS A 301 7.29 -24.69 5.31
CA HIS A 301 6.72 -25.97 4.87
C HIS A 301 6.66 -26.10 3.34
N ASN A 302 6.92 -25.02 2.59
CA ASN A 302 6.98 -25.10 1.14
C ASN A 302 8.19 -25.96 0.71
N PRO A 303 7.98 -27.05 -0.05
CA PRO A 303 9.05 -27.97 -0.42
C PRO A 303 10.14 -27.31 -1.29
N GLN A 304 9.84 -26.21 -1.98
CA GLN A 304 10.79 -25.51 -2.86
C GLN A 304 11.97 -24.89 -2.10
N ILE A 305 11.82 -24.58 -0.81
CA ILE A 305 12.86 -23.92 0.01
C ILE A 305 13.23 -24.71 1.26
N LYS A 306 13.00 -26.02 1.25
CA LYS A 306 13.29 -26.91 2.39
C LYS A 306 14.72 -26.69 2.92
N GLY A 307 14.82 -26.37 4.22
CA GLY A 307 16.08 -26.18 4.94
C GLY A 307 16.82 -24.87 4.65
N TYR A 308 16.33 -24.01 3.75
CA TYR A 308 16.95 -22.71 3.48
C TYR A 308 16.82 -21.80 4.71
N LYS A 309 17.97 -21.37 5.26
CA LYS A 309 18.07 -20.48 6.44
C LYS A 309 17.28 -20.93 7.69
N ALA A 310 17.05 -22.24 7.86
CA ALA A 310 16.37 -22.77 9.04
C ALA A 310 17.11 -22.40 10.36
N ALA A 311 18.44 -22.36 10.35
CA ALA A 311 19.23 -21.90 11.48
C ALA A 311 18.96 -20.42 11.83
N ASP A 312 18.93 -19.52 10.83
CA ASP A 312 18.68 -18.08 11.03
C ASP A 312 17.27 -17.82 11.57
N VAL A 313 16.28 -18.58 11.08
CA VAL A 313 14.91 -18.57 11.60
C VAL A 313 14.89 -19.04 13.06
N SER A 314 15.59 -20.13 13.37
CA SER A 314 15.65 -20.67 14.74
C SER A 314 16.28 -19.67 15.71
N VAL A 315 17.32 -18.94 15.28
CA VAL A 315 17.92 -17.84 16.04
C VAL A 315 16.89 -16.73 16.25
N LEU A 316 16.25 -16.22 15.20
CA LEU A 316 15.22 -15.16 15.29
C LEU A 316 14.13 -15.52 16.30
N LEU A 317 13.52 -16.70 16.17
CA LEU A 317 12.44 -17.12 17.05
C LEU A 317 12.92 -17.34 18.49
N SER A 318 14.15 -17.83 18.68
CA SER A 318 14.73 -17.99 20.01
C SER A 318 14.99 -16.64 20.69
N ASP A 319 15.51 -15.67 19.95
CA ASP A 319 15.75 -14.30 20.44
C ASP A 319 14.44 -13.68 20.92
N LEU A 320 13.38 -13.73 20.10
CA LEU A 320 12.06 -13.20 20.43
C LEU A 320 11.39 -13.92 21.62
N ARG A 321 11.75 -15.18 21.89
CA ARG A 321 11.22 -15.97 23.01
C ARG A 321 11.96 -15.73 24.34
N ARG A 322 13.23 -15.32 24.31
CA ARG A 322 14.14 -15.27 25.48
C ARG A 322 14.08 -13.98 26.30
N VAL A 323 13.51 -12.89 25.80
CA VAL A 323 13.55 -11.55 26.46
C VAL A 323 12.59 -11.44 27.67
N GLY A 324 12.78 -12.31 28.68
CA GLY A 324 11.95 -12.33 29.89
C GLY A 324 12.60 -12.87 31.16
N SER A 325 13.93 -13.05 31.22
CA SER A 325 14.60 -13.66 32.39
C SER A 325 15.76 -12.86 33.00
N SER A 326 16.01 -11.61 32.61
CA SER A 326 17.11 -10.81 33.15
C SER A 326 16.62 -9.54 33.87
N GLY A 327 15.68 -9.72 34.81
CA GLY A 327 15.09 -8.61 35.59
C GLY A 327 14.74 -8.94 37.04
N GLY A 328 15.27 -10.01 37.64
CA GLY A 328 15.01 -10.28 39.06
C GLY A 328 15.59 -11.58 39.57
N ALA A 329 16.87 -11.59 39.94
CA ALA A 329 17.39 -12.45 41.00
C ALA A 329 18.78 -11.98 41.42
N ASP A 330 18.98 -11.96 42.73
CA ASP A 330 20.24 -11.97 43.48
C ASP A 330 21.01 -10.66 43.72
N SER A 331 20.66 -10.03 44.84
CA SER A 331 21.68 -9.63 45.82
C SER A 331 21.19 -9.94 47.24
N PRO A 332 21.97 -10.67 48.07
CA PRO A 332 21.58 -11.01 49.43
C PRO A 332 21.65 -9.77 50.33
N ARG A 333 20.59 -9.60 51.13
CA ARG A 333 20.48 -8.57 52.16
C ARG A 333 21.54 -8.77 53.25
N LEU A 334 22.36 -7.76 53.50
CA LEU A 334 23.07 -7.61 54.77
C LEU A 334 23.03 -6.13 55.23
N GLY A 335 22.54 -5.92 56.46
CA GLY A 335 22.95 -4.82 57.35
C GLY A 335 22.38 -3.40 57.11
N SER A 336 21.50 -2.96 58.00
CA SER A 336 21.27 -1.54 58.35
C SER A 336 22.15 -1.14 59.55
N PRO A 337 22.15 0.11 60.07
CA PRO A 337 21.79 1.44 59.55
C PRO A 337 22.88 2.53 59.84
N ILE A 338 22.70 3.79 59.37
CA ILE A 338 22.80 5.07 60.14
C ILE A 338 22.70 6.33 59.21
N ARG A 339 22.01 7.33 59.75
CA ARG A 339 21.63 8.71 59.34
C ARG A 339 22.68 9.57 58.61
N SER A 340 22.28 10.48 57.70
CA SER A 340 21.84 11.88 57.95
C SER A 340 21.85 12.76 56.67
N GLU A 341 20.75 13.50 56.48
CA GLU A 341 20.55 14.85 55.90
C GLU A 341 21.34 15.44 54.71
N THR A 342 20.58 16.27 53.97
CA THR A 342 20.90 17.45 53.14
C THR A 342 20.87 17.28 51.62
N GLY A 343 20.12 18.17 50.98
CA GLY A 343 19.73 18.11 49.58
C GLY A 343 20.65 18.85 48.63
N ALA A 344 20.47 18.56 47.33
CA ALA A 344 20.67 19.49 46.23
C ALA A 344 20.07 18.88 44.96
N SER A 345 19.38 19.74 44.22
CA SER A 345 18.81 19.56 42.89
C SER A 345 19.83 19.11 41.82
N SER A 346 19.44 18.15 40.97
CA SER A 346 19.96 17.96 39.61
C SER A 346 18.98 17.11 38.77
N PRO A 347 18.96 17.30 37.44
CA PRO A 347 17.79 17.02 36.62
C PRO A 347 17.64 15.53 36.30
N MET A 348 16.37 15.12 36.15
CA MET A 348 15.99 13.77 35.73
C MET A 348 16.60 13.45 34.36
N THR A 349 17.66 12.64 34.37
CA THR A 349 17.99 11.76 33.26
C THR A 349 16.85 10.75 33.15
N GLY A 350 16.01 10.94 32.14
CA GLY A 350 14.98 9.97 31.76
C GLY A 350 15.61 8.61 31.54
N VAL A 351 15.26 7.68 32.40
CA VAL A 351 15.58 6.25 32.27
C VAL A 351 15.02 5.79 30.94
N MET A 352 15.90 5.50 29.98
CA MET A 352 15.55 4.73 28.78
C MET A 352 14.95 3.41 29.26
N GLY A 353 13.64 3.25 29.03
CA GLY A 353 12.93 2.01 29.31
C GLY A 353 13.59 0.87 28.53
N THR A 354 13.87 -0.22 29.23
CA THR A 354 14.42 -1.44 28.65
C THR A 354 13.52 -1.94 27.52
N SER A 355 14.08 -2.02 26.32
CA SER A 355 13.51 -2.55 25.07
C SER A 355 13.19 -4.04 25.21
N GLY A 356 12.03 -4.35 25.80
CA GLY A 356 11.53 -5.71 25.94
C GLY A 356 10.58 -6.07 24.81
N VAL A 357 10.79 -7.24 24.18
CA VAL A 357 9.85 -7.80 23.20
C VAL A 357 8.46 -7.88 23.82
N ARG A 358 7.46 -7.32 23.13
CA ARG A 358 6.09 -7.27 23.64
C ARG A 358 5.51 -8.68 23.84
N PRO A 359 4.71 -8.91 24.91
CA PRO A 359 4.16 -10.23 25.22
C PRO A 359 3.36 -10.88 24.08
N SER A 360 2.65 -10.08 23.28
CA SER A 360 1.88 -10.55 22.11
C SER A 360 2.78 -11.08 21.00
N THR A 361 3.83 -10.36 20.60
CA THR A 361 4.83 -10.86 19.65
C THR A 361 5.52 -12.13 20.15
N ARG A 362 5.84 -12.20 21.45
CA ARG A 362 6.44 -13.40 22.03
C ARG A 362 5.56 -14.63 21.85
N ARG A 363 4.24 -14.50 22.07
CA ARG A 363 3.27 -15.60 21.84
C ARG A 363 3.20 -16.01 20.37
N VAL A 364 3.26 -15.03 19.45
CA VAL A 364 3.31 -15.29 18.01
C VAL A 364 4.58 -16.07 17.65
N ALA A 365 5.74 -15.65 18.15
CA ALA A 365 7.01 -16.33 17.91
C ALA A 365 7.03 -17.76 18.49
N GLU A 366 6.47 -17.95 19.69
CA GLU A 366 6.35 -19.27 20.30
C GLU A 366 5.44 -20.21 19.50
N ARG A 367 4.28 -19.72 19.07
CA ARG A 367 3.37 -20.48 18.21
C ARG A 367 4.05 -20.84 16.88
N VAL A 368 4.68 -19.88 16.21
CA VAL A 368 5.39 -20.12 14.93
C VAL A 368 6.51 -21.14 15.09
N PHE A 369 7.28 -21.08 16.18
CA PHE A 369 8.31 -22.07 16.50
C PHE A 369 7.73 -23.48 16.64
N LEU A 370 6.58 -23.62 17.32
CA LEU A 370 5.92 -24.91 17.48
C LEU A 370 5.39 -25.46 16.15
N GLU A 371 4.78 -24.59 15.32
CA GLU A 371 4.28 -24.96 13.99
C GLU A 371 5.41 -25.42 13.06
N CYS A 372 6.61 -24.85 13.16
CA CYS A 372 7.74 -25.15 12.28
C CYS A 372 8.76 -26.13 12.89
N ARG A 373 8.44 -26.77 14.02
CA ARG A 373 9.41 -27.55 14.80
C ARG A 373 10.03 -28.70 13.99
N ASP A 374 9.21 -29.37 13.19
CA ASP A 374 9.63 -30.46 12.31
C ASP A 374 10.59 -30.00 11.22
N VAL A 375 10.39 -28.82 10.63
CA VAL A 375 11.28 -28.30 9.58
C VAL A 375 12.54 -27.62 10.14
N LEU A 376 12.49 -27.10 11.38
CA LEU A 376 13.61 -26.43 12.03
C LEU A 376 14.58 -27.40 12.72
N LEU A 377 14.12 -28.55 13.20
CA LEU A 377 14.95 -29.51 13.95
C LEU A 377 15.53 -30.65 13.10
N VAL A 378 15.20 -30.72 11.80
CA VAL A 378 15.68 -31.79 10.89
C VAL A 378 17.10 -31.50 10.33
N GLN A 379 17.89 -30.65 10.99
CA GLN A 379 19.25 -30.30 10.54
C GLN A 379 20.40 -31.05 11.24
N ASP A 380 20.09 -32.15 11.95
CA ASP A 380 21.10 -33.08 12.49
C ASP A 380 21.35 -34.29 11.57
#